data_AF-A0A931HUW1-F1
#
_entry.id   AF-A0A931HUW1-F1
#
_cell.length_a   1.000
_cell.length_b   1.000
_cell.length_c   1.000
_cell.angle_alpha   90.00
_cell.angle_beta   90.00
_cell.angle_gamma   90.00
#
_symmetry.space_group_name_H-M   'P 1'
#
loop_
_entity.id
_entity.type
_entity.pdbx_description
1 polymer ?
#
loop_
_entity_poly.entity_id
_entity_poly.type
_entity_poly.pdbx_seq_one_letter_code
_entity_poly.pdbx_strand_id
1 'polypeptide(L)' 'MKMILETLILATFSLLFAGYAMFIYPFEKLNEKMSSEVREKKLKYTPTIS' A
#
# COMPACT_ATOMS: atom_id res chain seq x y z
N MET A 1 13.70 17.27 -26.36
CA MET A 1 13.06 15.97 -26.64
C MET A 1 13.17 14.98 -25.47
N LYS A 2 14.36 14.73 -24.89
CA LYS A 2 14.52 13.82 -23.72
C LYS A 2 13.74 14.23 -22.46
N MET A 3 13.81 15.52 -22.08
CA MET A 3 13.11 16.05 -20.89
C MET A 3 11.58 15.87 -20.93
N ILE A 4 10.96 15.96 -22.12
CA ILE A 4 9.51 15.77 -22.28
C ILE A 4 9.13 14.31 -22.01
N LEU A 5 9.94 13.36 -22.50
CA LEU A 5 9.73 11.93 -22.28
C LEU A 5 9.90 11.57 -20.80
N GLU A 6 10.94 12.08 -20.13
CA GLU A 6 11.18 11.87 -18.71
C GLU A 6 10.02 12.40 -17.84
N THR A 7 9.54 13.61 -18.16
CA THR A 7 8.41 14.22 -17.46
C THR A 7 7.12 13.41 -17.65
N LEU A 8 6.87 12.93 -18.87
CA LEU A 8 5.69 12.13 -19.18
C LEU A 8 5.73 10.77 -18.46
N ILE A 9 6.89 10.11 -18.42
CA ILE A 9 7.09 8.88 -17.66
C ILE A 9 6.83 9.15 -16.17
N LEU A 10 7.43 10.18 -15.61
CA LEU A 10 7.27 10.53 -14.19
C LEU A 10 5.81 10.84 -13.83
N ALA A 11 5.12 11.62 -14.67
CA ALA A 11 3.72 11.95 -14.48
C ALA A 11 2.83 10.69 -14.54
N THR A 12 3.10 9.78 -15.47
CA THR A 12 2.34 8.53 -15.61
C THR A 12 2.53 7.63 -14.39
N PHE A 13 3.77 7.44 -13.93
CA PHE A 13 4.03 6.66 -12.72
C PHE A 13 3.41 7.29 -11.47
N SER A 14 3.46 8.61 -11.36
CA SER A 14 2.86 9.33 -10.23
C SER A 14 1.33 9.16 -10.20
N LEU A 15 0.68 9.21 -11.36
CA LEU A 15 -0.77 9.00 -11.47
C LEU A 15 -1.16 7.57 -11.11
N LEU A 16 -0.43 6.57 -11.64
CA LEU A 16 -0.66 5.16 -11.34
C LEU A 16 -0.46 4.88 -9.84
N PHE A 17 0.59 5.44 -9.25
CA PHE A 17 0.86 5.31 -7.82
C PHE A 17 -0.27 5.92 -6.98
N ALA A 18 -0.69 7.15 -7.28
CA ALA A 18 -1.77 7.81 -6.57
C ALA A 18 -3.10 7.04 -6.67
N GLY A 19 -3.41 6.51 -7.86
CA GLY A 19 -4.59 5.67 -8.09
C GLY A 19 -4.55 4.38 -7.26
N TYR A 20 -3.41 3.67 -7.27
CA TYR A 20 -3.23 2.48 -6.44
C TYR A 20 -3.37 2.80 -4.95
N ALA A 21 -2.72 3.86 -4.48
CA ALA A 21 -2.73 4.25 -3.07
C ALA A 21 -4.13 4.63 -2.57
N MET A 22 -4.95 5.28 -3.41
CA MET A 22 -6.29 5.72 -3.03
C MET A 22 -7.33 4.60 -3.14
N PHE A 23 -7.27 3.76 -4.19
CA PHE A 23 -8.36 2.85 -4.52
C PHE A 23 -8.05 1.37 -4.32
N ILE A 24 -6.79 0.95 -4.28
CA ILE A 24 -6.42 -0.47 -4.20
C ILE A 24 -5.83 -0.78 -2.83
N TYR A 25 -4.82 0.00 -2.41
CA TYR A 25 -4.11 -0.21 -1.15
C TYR A 25 -5.03 -0.29 0.09
N PRO A 26 -6.09 0.54 0.26
CA PRO A 26 -6.96 0.43 1.43
C PRO A 26 -7.66 -0.93 1.50
N PHE A 27 -8.12 -1.47 0.38
CA PHE A 27 -8.81 -2.76 0.33
C PHE A 27 -7.85 -3.93 0.53
N GLU A 28 -6.67 -3.88 -0.08
CA GLU A 28 -5.62 -4.86 0.19
C GLU A 28 -5.25 -4.87 1.68
N LYS A 29 -5.10 -3.69 2.29
CA LYS A 29 -4.75 -3.57 3.70
C LYS A 29 -5.89 -4.01 4.62
N LEU A 30 -7.15 -3.79 4.24
CA LEU A 30 -8.32 -4.30 4.96
C LEU A 30 -8.38 -5.82 4.88
N ASN A 31 -8.18 -6.41 3.70
CA ASN A 31 -8.14 -7.86 3.52
C ASN A 31 -6.97 -8.50 4.30
N GLU A 32 -5.79 -7.88 4.29
CA GLU A 32 -4.65 -8.32 5.10
C GLU A 32 -4.98 -8.32 6.60
N LYS A 33 -5.69 -7.29 7.09
CA LYS A 33 -6.11 -7.21 8.50
C LYS A 33 -7.23 -8.19 8.85
N MET A 34 -8.07 -8.57 7.89
CA MET A 34 -9.17 -9.53 8.09
C MET A 34 -8.70 -10.99 8.01
N SER A 35 -7.52 -11.26 7.45
CA SER A 35 -6.91 -12.59 7.50
C SER A 35 -6.67 -13.01 8.96
N SER A 36 -7.27 -14.15 9.35
CA SER A 36 -7.16 -14.73 10.69
C SER A 36 -5.69 -14.97 11.09
N GLU A 37 -4.86 -15.37 10.13
CA GLU A 37 -3.44 -15.65 10.34
C GLU A 37 -2.65 -14.39 10.73
N VAL A 38 -2.99 -13.23 10.14
CA VAL A 38 -2.36 -11.94 10.47
C VAL A 38 -2.82 -11.44 11.83
N ARG A 39 -4.10 -11.66 12.18
CA ARG A 39 -4.66 -11.32 13.49
C ARG A 39 -3.98 -12.11 14.61
N GLU A 40 -3.80 -13.41 14.43
CA GLU A 40 -3.13 -14.29 15.39
C GLU A 40 -1.64 -13.96 15.56
N LYS A 41 -0.93 -13.70 14.45
CA LYS A 41 0.47 -13.28 14.50
C LYS A 41 0.63 -11.93 15.19
N LYS A 42 -0.22 -10.94 14.90
CA LYS A 42 -0.17 -9.64 15.61
C LYS A 42 -0.43 -9.79 17.10
N LEU A 43 -1.39 -10.63 17.51
CA LEU A 43 -1.66 -10.90 18.93
C LEU A 43 -0.45 -11.53 19.64
N LYS A 44 0.30 -12.40 18.97
CA LYS A 44 1.49 -13.06 19.54
C LYS A 44 2.68 -12.11 19.80
N TYR A 45 2.81 -11.04 19.02
CA TYR A 45 3.91 -10.07 19.13
C TYR A 45 3.45 -8.69 19.64
N THR A 46 2.19 -8.55 20.06
CA THR A 46 1.74 -7.32 20.71
C THR A 46 2.40 -7.27 22.08
N PRO A 47 3.15 -6.20 22.43
CA PRO A 47 3.71 -6.08 23.76
C PRO A 47 2.56 -6.03 24.77
N THR A 48 2.43 -7.09 25.57
CA THR A 48 1.61 -7.06 26.77
C THR A 48 2.25 -6.05 27.70
N ILE A 49 1.64 -4.87 27.80
CA ILE A 49 1.98 -3.88 28.82
C ILE A 49 1.66 -4.56 30.16
N SER A 50 2.72 -4.92 30.90
CA SER A 50 2.65 -5.42 32.28
C SER A 50 2.45 -4.27 33.26
#